data_AF-A0A352VVU6-F1
#
_entry.id   AF-A0A352VVU6-F1
#
_cell.length_a   1.000
_cell.length_b   1.000
_cell.length_c   1.000
_cell.angle_alpha   90.00
_cell.angle_beta   90.00
_cell.angle_gamma   90.00
#
_symmetry.space_group_name_H-M   'P 1'
#
loop_
_entity.id
_entity.type
_entity.pdbx_description
1 polymer ?
#
loop_
_entity_poly.entity_id
_entity_poly.type
_entity_poly.pdbx_seq_one_letter_code
_entity_poly.pdbx_strand_id
1 'polypeptide(L)'
;FFIVDAGMPHAIGPGLTLLEIMEPTDYTIHPEKYFLKRELPASKRFGGLPPEQAMKLFDCPVYTNKELTGLFRPKPELLTSCHDAAIYRLLPQSHHGYFRVQLVQIHGEWQQRPEDCFRVLFVKQGTVQITYRTQTLFGRAGDSFFLPFSVSECRMAGQAEIAVIMPPVTES
;
A
#
# COMPACT_ATOMS: atom_id res chain seq x y z
N PHE A 1 -4.99 -6.48 5.37
CA PHE A 1 -3.72 -6.00 4.80
C PHE A 1 -2.64 -6.15 5.86
N PHE A 2 -1.38 -6.00 5.49
CA PHE A 2 -0.25 -6.01 6.41
C PHE A 2 0.47 -4.67 6.32
N ILE A 3 1.04 -4.21 7.44
CA ILE A 3 2.04 -3.15 7.46
C ILE A 3 3.36 -3.83 7.81
N VAL A 4 4.46 -3.40 7.20
CA VAL A 4 5.79 -3.89 7.51
C VAL A 4 6.70 -2.68 7.64
N ASP A 5 7.08 -2.35 8.87
CA ASP A 5 7.96 -1.23 9.15
C ASP A 5 9.42 -1.57 8.80
N ALA A 6 10.23 -0.53 8.56
CA ALA A 6 11.67 -0.69 8.40
C ALA A 6 12.27 -1.45 9.61
N GLY A 7 13.27 -2.29 9.33
CA GLY A 7 13.93 -3.10 10.34
C GLY A 7 13.24 -4.43 10.69
N MET A 8 11.96 -4.62 10.34
CA MET A 8 11.28 -5.91 10.56
C MET A 8 11.77 -6.98 9.56
N PRO A 9 12.42 -8.08 10.00
CA PRO A 9 12.74 -9.18 9.12
C PRO A 9 11.46 -9.84 8.60
N HIS A 10 11.30 -9.94 7.29
CA HIS A 10 10.11 -10.52 6.68
C HIS A 10 10.42 -11.17 5.32
N ALA A 11 9.49 -12.01 4.86
CA ALA A 11 9.53 -12.63 3.54
C ALA A 11 8.11 -12.88 3.04
N ILE A 12 7.92 -12.77 1.72
CA ILE A 12 6.68 -13.13 1.05
C ILE A 12 6.74 -14.61 0.66
N GLY A 13 5.84 -15.42 1.22
CA GLY A 13 5.72 -16.83 0.89
C GLY A 13 5.12 -17.09 -0.51
N PRO A 14 5.28 -18.31 -1.05
CA PRO A 14 4.73 -18.67 -2.36
C PRO A 14 3.20 -18.72 -2.37
N GLY A 15 2.61 -18.65 -3.56
CA GLY A 15 1.17 -18.82 -3.77
C GLY A 15 0.33 -17.56 -3.53
N LEU A 16 0.96 -16.39 -3.47
CA LEU A 16 0.30 -15.11 -3.25
C LEU A 16 0.41 -14.20 -4.49
N THR A 17 -0.64 -13.44 -4.75
CA THR A 17 -0.61 -12.23 -5.58
C THR A 17 -1.02 -11.09 -4.67
N LEU A 18 -0.19 -10.05 -4.60
CA LEU A 18 -0.37 -8.94 -3.68
C LEU A 18 -0.13 -7.59 -4.37
N LEU A 19 -0.73 -6.56 -3.79
CA LEU A 19 -0.38 -5.17 -4.05
C LEU A 19 0.59 -4.74 -2.96
N GLU A 20 1.85 -4.57 -3.31
CA GLU A 20 2.87 -3.98 -2.43
C GLU A 20 2.92 -2.47 -2.68
N ILE A 21 2.84 -1.70 -1.60
CA ILE A 21 2.93 -0.24 -1.63
C ILE A 21 4.06 0.10 -0.68
N MET A 22 5.09 0.76 -1.21
CA MET A 22 6.33 1.04 -0.49
C MET A 22 6.84 2.44 -0.85
N GLU A 23 7.73 2.96 -0.01
CA GLU A 23 8.51 4.16 -0.34
C GLU A 23 9.33 3.95 -1.62
N PRO A 24 9.67 5.03 -2.35
CA PRO A 24 10.46 4.94 -3.58
C PRO A 24 11.95 4.66 -3.31
N THR A 25 12.25 3.64 -2.51
CA THR A 25 13.59 3.20 -2.10
C THR A 25 13.70 1.69 -2.21
N ASP A 26 14.83 1.18 -2.72
CA ASP A 26 15.08 -0.26 -2.89
C ASP A 26 16.29 -0.74 -2.05
N TYR A 27 16.45 -0.19 -0.85
CA TYR A 27 17.48 -0.65 0.08
C TYR A 27 17.03 -1.95 0.74
N THR A 28 17.72 -3.04 0.43
CA THR A 28 17.39 -4.36 0.98
C THR A 28 18.63 -5.05 1.57
N ILE A 29 18.42 -5.70 2.72
CA ILE A 29 19.41 -6.55 3.38
C ILE A 29 18.86 -7.98 3.38
N HIS A 30 19.61 -8.90 2.77
CA HIS A 30 19.35 -10.34 2.74
C HIS A 30 20.38 -11.05 3.61
N PRO A 31 20.13 -11.16 4.94
CA PRO A 31 21.09 -11.76 5.85
C PRO A 31 21.28 -13.26 5.55
N GLU A 32 20.35 -13.92 4.85
CA GLU A 32 20.46 -15.32 4.49
C GLU A 32 21.69 -15.58 3.61
N LYS A 33 22.41 -16.65 3.92
CA LYS A 33 23.52 -17.13 3.07
C LYS A 33 23.01 -17.86 1.83
N TYR A 34 21.85 -18.48 1.93
CA TYR A 34 21.27 -19.33 0.89
C TYR A 34 19.88 -18.83 0.54
N PHE A 35 19.61 -18.72 -0.77
CA PHE A 35 18.26 -18.59 -1.30
C PHE A 35 17.92 -19.90 -2.00
N LEU A 36 16.96 -20.64 -1.46
CA LEU A 36 16.69 -22.03 -1.82
C LEU A 36 17.98 -22.87 -1.71
N LYS A 37 18.50 -23.39 -2.84
CA LYS A 37 19.74 -24.18 -2.89
C LYS A 37 20.96 -23.38 -3.41
N ARG A 38 20.81 -22.08 -3.65
CA ARG A 38 21.87 -21.23 -4.21
C ARG A 38 22.50 -20.38 -3.13
N GLU A 39 23.82 -20.41 -3.02
CA GLU A 39 24.57 -19.48 -2.17
C GLU A 39 24.51 -18.06 -2.75
N LEU A 40 24.20 -17.08 -1.89
CA LEU A 40 24.21 -15.67 -2.25
C LEU A 40 25.62 -15.09 -2.05
N PRO A 41 26.18 -14.37 -3.05
CA PRO A 41 27.45 -13.67 -2.88
C PRO A 41 27.37 -12.68 -1.71
N ALA A 42 28.46 -12.58 -0.93
CA ALA A 42 28.51 -11.66 0.21
C ALA A 42 28.19 -10.20 -0.17
N SER A 43 28.61 -9.76 -1.36
CA SER A 43 28.34 -8.42 -1.90
C SER A 43 26.85 -8.12 -2.12
N LYS A 44 25.99 -9.14 -2.20
CA LYS A 44 24.54 -9.01 -2.42
C LYS A 44 23.69 -9.13 -1.16
N ARG A 45 24.32 -9.37 0.00
CA ARG A 45 23.60 -9.71 1.24
C ARG A 45 23.34 -8.52 2.15
N PHE A 46 24.24 -7.55 2.17
CA PHE A 46 24.25 -6.51 3.21
C PHE A 46 24.07 -5.09 2.68
N GLY A 47 23.57 -4.93 1.45
CA GLY A 47 23.30 -3.61 0.87
C GLY A 47 24.53 -2.69 0.79
N GLY A 48 25.73 -3.27 0.68
CA GLY A 48 27.00 -2.53 0.68
C GLY A 48 27.58 -2.21 2.07
N LEU A 49 26.89 -2.57 3.16
CA LEU A 49 27.39 -2.38 4.52
C LEU A 49 28.22 -3.59 5.02
N PRO A 50 29.13 -3.39 5.98
CA PRO A 50 29.72 -4.48 6.73
C PRO A 50 28.63 -5.33 7.43
N PRO A 51 28.76 -6.66 7.49
CA PRO A 51 27.73 -7.53 8.07
C PRO A 51 27.28 -7.11 9.47
N GLU A 52 28.22 -6.80 10.37
CA GLU A 52 27.90 -6.39 11.75
C GLU A 52 27.10 -5.08 11.82
N GLN A 53 27.30 -4.17 10.87
CA GLN A 53 26.55 -2.92 10.80
C GLN A 53 25.16 -3.16 10.21
N ALA A 54 25.08 -3.96 9.14
CA ALA A 54 23.81 -4.33 8.52
C ALA A 54 22.89 -5.06 9.51
N MET A 55 23.44 -5.97 10.33
CA MET A 55 22.67 -6.71 11.32
C MET A 55 22.07 -5.83 12.42
N LYS A 56 22.62 -4.63 12.69
CA LYS A 56 22.08 -3.67 13.66
C LYS A 56 20.85 -2.92 13.15
N LEU A 57 20.54 -3.02 11.86
CA LEU A 57 19.37 -2.39 11.25
C LEU A 57 18.10 -3.23 11.42
N PHE A 58 18.22 -4.48 11.89
CA PHE A 58 17.07 -5.33 12.17
C PHE A 58 16.55 -5.14 13.59
N ASP A 59 15.25 -4.94 13.71
CA ASP A 59 14.53 -5.00 14.97
C ASP A 59 14.09 -6.44 15.24
N CYS A 60 14.81 -7.12 16.14
CA CYS A 60 14.59 -8.53 16.47
C CYS A 60 14.13 -8.77 17.93
N PRO A 61 13.11 -8.07 18.45
CA PRO A 61 12.53 -8.47 19.74
C PRO A 61 11.71 -9.76 19.57
N VAL A 62 11.47 -10.46 20.68
CA VAL A 62 10.63 -11.66 20.67
C VAL A 62 9.16 -11.23 20.77
N TYR A 63 8.37 -11.59 19.77
CA TYR A 63 6.93 -11.32 19.75
C TYR A 63 6.12 -12.59 19.96
N THR A 64 5.00 -12.46 20.68
CA THR A 64 3.90 -13.41 20.64
C THR A 64 3.07 -13.23 19.37
N ASN A 65 2.33 -14.27 18.97
CA ASN A 65 1.41 -14.17 17.82
C ASN A 65 0.36 -13.05 17.96
N LYS A 66 -0.05 -12.75 19.21
CA LYS A 66 -1.00 -11.68 19.50
C LYS A 66 -0.38 -10.30 19.25
N GLU A 67 0.87 -10.10 19.67
CA GLU A 67 1.61 -8.85 19.43
C GLU A 67 1.87 -8.65 17.94
N LEU A 68 2.33 -9.69 17.22
CA LEU A 68 2.53 -9.62 15.76
C LEU A 68 1.25 -9.22 15.03
N THR A 69 0.12 -9.82 15.41
CA THR A 69 -1.18 -9.49 14.80
C THR A 69 -1.58 -8.04 15.09
N GLY A 70 -1.35 -7.55 16.31
CA GLY A 70 -1.66 -6.18 16.69
C GLY A 70 -0.81 -5.14 15.95
N LEU A 71 0.49 -5.43 15.77
CA LEU A 71 1.45 -4.52 15.14
C LEU A 71 1.29 -4.50 13.62
N PHE A 72 1.25 -5.68 12.98
CA PHE A 72 1.39 -5.79 11.53
C PHE A 72 0.08 -6.05 10.80
N ARG A 73 -1.05 -6.24 11.50
CA ARG A 73 -2.39 -6.42 10.89
C ARG A 73 -3.41 -5.45 11.48
N PRO A 74 -3.21 -4.14 11.35
CA PRO A 74 -4.19 -3.18 11.85
C PRO A 74 -5.53 -3.34 11.15
N LYS A 75 -6.58 -2.92 11.84
CA LYS A 75 -7.94 -2.90 11.28
C LYS A 75 -8.12 -1.65 10.42
N PRO A 76 -8.76 -1.75 9.24
CA PRO A 76 -9.16 -0.58 8.48
C PRO A 76 -10.05 0.33 9.34
N GLU A 77 -9.81 1.64 9.27
CA GLU A 77 -10.64 2.67 9.92
C GLU A 77 -11.68 3.15 8.91
N LEU A 78 -12.97 3.00 9.21
CA LEU A 78 -14.03 3.54 8.36
C LEU A 78 -14.03 5.07 8.46
N LEU A 79 -13.84 5.76 7.33
CA LEU A 79 -13.86 7.22 7.26
C LEU A 79 -15.26 7.76 6.99
N THR A 80 -15.95 7.15 6.02
CA THR A 80 -17.29 7.55 5.63
C THR A 80 -17.96 6.42 4.86
N SER A 81 -19.29 6.39 4.91
CA SER A 81 -20.12 5.45 4.15
C SER A 81 -21.42 6.11 3.75
N CYS A 82 -21.92 5.78 2.57
CA CYS A 82 -23.27 6.06 2.11
C CYS A 82 -23.90 4.78 1.55
N HIS A 83 -25.07 4.89 0.94
CA HIS A 83 -25.73 3.76 0.29
C HIS A 83 -24.85 3.12 -0.80
N ASP A 84 -24.11 3.92 -1.55
CA ASP A 84 -23.42 3.49 -2.76
C ASP A 84 -21.92 3.24 -2.60
N ALA A 85 -21.32 3.63 -1.46
CA ALA A 85 -19.90 3.46 -1.22
C ALA A 85 -19.51 3.47 0.26
N ALA A 86 -18.40 2.81 0.58
CA ALA A 86 -17.72 2.87 1.88
C ALA A 86 -16.22 3.12 1.67
N ILE A 87 -15.65 4.03 2.46
CA ILE A 87 -14.26 4.45 2.35
C ILE A 87 -13.56 4.19 3.67
N TYR A 88 -12.47 3.42 3.60
CA TYR A 88 -11.65 3.05 4.74
C TYR A 88 -10.24 3.60 4.57
N ARG A 89 -9.64 4.03 5.67
CA ARG A 89 -8.20 4.25 5.78
C ARG A 89 -7.54 2.93 6.16
N LEU A 90 -6.50 2.53 5.42
CA LEU A 90 -5.73 1.33 5.73
C LEU A 90 -4.54 1.65 6.64
N LEU A 91 -3.79 2.70 6.35
CA LEU A 91 -2.64 3.08 7.17
C LEU A 91 -3.05 3.97 8.35
N PRO A 92 -2.61 3.66 9.58
CA PRO A 92 -2.74 4.59 10.70
C PRO A 92 -2.08 5.94 10.41
N GLN A 93 -2.54 6.99 11.11
CA GLN A 93 -1.98 8.33 10.94
C GLN A 93 -0.48 8.41 11.25
N SER A 94 0.01 7.58 12.18
CA SER A 94 1.45 7.46 12.49
C SER A 94 2.31 7.09 11.28
N HIS A 95 1.72 6.48 10.25
CA HIS A 95 2.40 6.05 9.03
C HIS A 95 2.21 7.03 7.86
N HIS A 96 1.51 8.15 8.07
CA HIS A 96 1.26 9.14 7.02
C HIS A 96 2.51 9.91 6.57
N GLY A 97 3.65 9.76 7.25
CA GLY A 97 4.93 10.34 6.84
C GLY A 97 5.48 9.77 5.52
N TYR A 98 5.03 8.58 5.11
CA TYR A 98 5.51 7.89 3.92
C TYR A 98 4.56 8.02 2.73
N PHE A 99 3.32 7.59 2.92
CA PHE A 99 2.23 7.63 1.94
C PHE A 99 0.90 7.37 2.65
N ARG A 100 -0.21 7.60 1.96
CA ARG A 100 -1.56 7.33 2.46
C ARG A 100 -2.22 6.29 1.57
N VAL A 101 -2.97 5.36 2.18
CA VAL A 101 -3.74 4.36 1.45
C VAL A 101 -5.17 4.31 1.98
N GLN A 102 -6.12 4.47 1.06
CA GLN A 102 -7.53 4.23 1.30
C GLN A 102 -8.00 3.01 0.52
N LEU A 103 -9.00 2.30 1.06
CA LEU A 103 -9.78 1.31 0.34
C LEU A 103 -11.18 1.89 0.12
N VAL A 104 -11.59 2.00 -1.13
CA VAL A 104 -12.91 2.46 -1.55
C VAL A 104 -13.69 1.26 -2.06
N GLN A 105 -14.79 0.93 -1.40
CA GLN A 105 -15.75 -0.07 -1.84
C GLN A 105 -16.92 0.66 -2.51
N ILE A 106 -17.16 0.40 -3.79
CA ILE A 106 -18.21 1.03 -4.60
C ILE A 106 -19.24 -0.03 -4.97
N HIS A 107 -20.52 0.26 -4.72
CA HIS A 107 -21.67 -0.57 -5.09
C HIS A 107 -22.72 0.19 -5.92
N GLY A 108 -22.44 1.45 -6.24
CA GLY A 108 -23.30 2.30 -7.04
C GLY A 108 -22.45 3.42 -7.62
N GLU A 109 -22.71 4.65 -7.17
CA GLU A 109 -21.95 5.82 -7.54
C GLU A 109 -21.24 6.46 -6.34
N TRP A 110 -20.00 6.88 -6.54
CA TRP A 110 -19.21 7.60 -5.58
C TRP A 110 -18.61 8.86 -6.21
N GLN A 111 -18.94 10.01 -5.64
CA GLN A 111 -18.24 11.25 -5.93
C GLN A 111 -17.02 11.35 -5.00
N GLN A 112 -15.82 11.25 -5.59
CA GLN A 112 -14.59 11.45 -4.85
C GLN A 112 -14.54 12.90 -4.35
N ARG A 113 -14.26 13.08 -3.05
CA ARG A 113 -14.06 14.41 -2.46
C ARG A 113 -12.78 15.05 -3.00
N PRO A 114 -12.75 16.38 -3.20
CA PRO A 114 -11.54 17.10 -3.61
C PRO A 114 -10.32 16.74 -2.74
N GLU A 115 -9.20 16.48 -3.40
CA GLU A 115 -7.91 16.17 -2.75
C GLU A 115 -6.76 16.91 -3.47
N ASP A 116 -6.00 17.70 -2.71
CA ASP A 116 -4.89 18.52 -3.21
C ASP A 116 -3.59 17.71 -3.30
N CYS A 117 -3.64 16.62 -4.05
CA CYS A 117 -2.49 15.76 -4.33
C CYS A 117 -2.70 15.02 -5.66
N PHE A 118 -1.71 14.25 -6.12
CA PHE A 118 -1.98 13.21 -7.11
C PHE A 118 -2.47 11.95 -6.41
N ARG A 119 -3.18 11.08 -7.13
CA ARG A 119 -3.61 9.75 -6.64
C ARG A 119 -3.24 8.66 -7.63
N VAL A 120 -2.88 7.49 -7.13
CA VAL A 120 -2.84 6.25 -7.91
C VAL A 120 -4.02 5.40 -7.48
N LEU A 121 -4.83 4.97 -8.44
CA LEU A 121 -5.93 4.06 -8.21
C LEU A 121 -5.51 2.67 -8.68
N PHE A 122 -5.79 1.64 -7.88
CA PHE A 122 -5.66 0.24 -8.28
C PHE A 122 -6.97 -0.48 -8.05
N VAL A 123 -7.55 -1.05 -9.11
CA VAL A 123 -8.79 -1.81 -9.02
C VAL A 123 -8.46 -3.20 -8.49
N LYS A 124 -8.69 -3.41 -7.19
CA LYS A 124 -8.42 -4.69 -6.52
C LYS A 124 -9.42 -5.76 -6.98
N GLN A 125 -10.70 -5.42 -7.11
CA GLN A 125 -11.77 -6.32 -7.52
C GLN A 125 -12.85 -5.57 -8.30
N GLY A 126 -13.58 -6.32 -9.13
CA GLY A 126 -14.76 -5.81 -9.82
C GLY A 126 -14.44 -4.91 -11.01
N THR A 127 -15.37 -4.00 -11.32
CA THR A 127 -15.28 -3.07 -12.46
C THR A 127 -15.77 -1.69 -12.08
N VAL A 128 -15.09 -0.66 -12.56
CA VAL A 128 -15.39 0.74 -12.29
C VAL A 128 -15.37 1.57 -13.57
N GLN A 129 -16.29 2.51 -13.68
CA GLN A 129 -16.25 3.62 -14.62
C GLN A 129 -15.77 4.86 -13.88
N ILE A 130 -14.70 5.51 -14.37
CA ILE A 130 -14.14 6.74 -13.81
C ILE A 130 -14.44 7.88 -14.78
N THR A 131 -15.18 8.88 -14.33
CA THR A 131 -15.61 10.02 -15.15
C THR A 131 -15.00 11.31 -14.62
N TYR A 132 -14.30 12.05 -15.48
CA TYR A 132 -13.79 13.39 -15.20
C TYR A 132 -14.23 14.34 -16.32
N ARG A 133 -15.06 15.34 -15.99
CA ARG A 133 -15.70 16.23 -16.97
C ARG A 133 -16.43 15.41 -18.03
N THR A 134 -16.00 15.49 -19.30
CA THR A 134 -16.57 14.75 -20.43
C THR A 134 -15.81 13.46 -20.76
N GLN A 135 -14.73 13.16 -20.04
CA GLN A 135 -13.91 11.97 -20.28
C GLN A 135 -14.32 10.84 -19.35
N THR A 136 -14.35 9.64 -19.90
CA THR A 136 -14.70 8.41 -19.18
C THR A 136 -13.65 7.34 -19.45
N LEU A 137 -13.12 6.77 -18.38
CA LEU A 137 -12.25 5.60 -18.39
C LEU A 137 -12.97 4.43 -17.75
N PHE A 138 -12.64 3.22 -18.19
CA PHE A 138 -13.19 1.98 -17.64
C PHE A 138 -12.05 1.13 -17.10
N GLY A 139 -12.25 0.57 -15.91
CA GLY A 139 -11.29 -0.29 -15.23
C GLY A 139 -11.93 -1.56 -14.72
N ARG A 140 -11.12 -2.61 -14.65
CA ARG A 140 -11.45 -3.92 -14.05
C ARG A 140 -10.32 -4.35 -13.12
N ALA A 141 -10.57 -5.40 -12.34
CA ALA A 141 -9.57 -5.97 -11.44
C ALA A 141 -8.19 -6.13 -12.11
N GLY A 142 -7.15 -5.56 -11.48
CA GLY A 142 -5.77 -5.53 -11.97
C GLY A 142 -5.38 -4.24 -12.70
N ASP A 143 -6.34 -3.42 -13.13
CA ASP A 143 -6.03 -2.14 -13.78
C ASP A 143 -5.60 -1.07 -12.77
N SER A 144 -4.75 -0.15 -13.22
CA SER A 144 -4.33 1.01 -12.44
C SER A 144 -4.50 2.31 -13.22
N PHE A 145 -4.76 3.40 -12.50
CA PHE A 145 -4.97 4.72 -13.06
C PHE A 145 -4.18 5.76 -12.28
N PHE A 146 -3.70 6.78 -12.97
CA PHE A 146 -3.08 7.95 -12.36
C PHE A 146 -4.03 9.14 -12.46
N LEU A 147 -4.42 9.69 -11.31
CA LEU A 147 -5.11 10.97 -11.23
C LEU A 147 -4.07 12.06 -10.91
N PRO A 148 -3.74 12.95 -11.86
CA PRO A 148 -2.81 14.03 -11.61
C PRO A 148 -3.39 15.05 -10.62
N PHE A 149 -2.53 15.88 -10.04
CA PHE A 149 -2.91 16.96 -9.11
C PHE A 149 -4.04 17.86 -9.65
N SER A 150 -4.05 18.14 -10.96
CA SER A 150 -5.07 18.97 -11.61
C SER A 150 -6.49 18.35 -11.64
N VAL A 151 -6.62 17.06 -11.34
CA VAL A 151 -7.91 16.36 -11.21
C VAL A 151 -8.29 16.35 -9.73
N SER A 152 -8.84 17.46 -9.22
CA SER A 152 -9.23 17.56 -7.81
C SER A 152 -10.29 16.54 -7.42
N GLU A 153 -11.27 16.32 -8.29
CA GLU A 153 -12.38 15.38 -8.09
C GLU A 153 -12.69 14.58 -9.36
N CYS A 154 -13.26 13.39 -9.16
CA CYS A 154 -13.84 12.57 -10.23
C CYS A 154 -15.02 11.74 -9.69
N ARG A 155 -15.86 11.29 -10.61
CA ARG A 155 -17.00 10.42 -10.30
C ARG A 155 -16.66 8.99 -10.66
N MET A 156 -16.87 8.07 -9.73
CA MET A 156 -16.65 6.63 -9.94
C MET A 156 -17.96 5.87 -9.80
N ALA A 157 -18.26 4.96 -10.71
CA ALA A 157 -19.48 4.16 -10.64
C ALA A 157 -19.23 2.69 -10.98
N GLY A 158 -19.92 1.77 -10.32
CA GLY A 158 -19.84 0.34 -10.60
C GLY A 158 -19.94 -0.53 -9.35
N GLN A 159 -19.29 -1.69 -9.43
CA GLN A 159 -19.17 -2.68 -8.36
C GLN A 159 -17.68 -3.03 -8.25
N ALA A 160 -16.96 -2.35 -7.37
CA ALA A 160 -15.51 -2.44 -7.31
C ALA A 160 -14.93 -2.20 -5.92
N GLU A 161 -13.76 -2.79 -5.67
CA GLU A 161 -12.88 -2.40 -4.56
C GLU A 161 -11.64 -1.75 -5.15
N ILE A 162 -11.35 -0.51 -4.73
CA ILE A 162 -10.27 0.29 -5.29
C ILE A 162 -9.33 0.73 -4.16
N ALA A 163 -8.04 0.43 -4.30
CA ALA A 163 -7.03 1.03 -3.46
C ALA A 163 -6.67 2.42 -4.03
N VAL A 164 -6.78 3.46 -3.21
CA VAL A 164 -6.42 4.83 -3.54
C VAL A 164 -5.17 5.19 -2.77
N ILE A 165 -4.07 5.36 -3.49
CA ILE A 165 -2.73 5.63 -2.95
C ILE A 165 -2.43 7.10 -3.18
N MET A 166 -1.97 7.79 -2.14
CA MET A 166 -1.69 9.21 -2.15
C MET A 166 -0.34 9.50 -1.50
N PRO A 167 0.31 10.62 -1.84
CA PRO A 167 1.49 11.08 -1.14
C PRO A 167 1.19 11.36 0.35
N PRO A 168 2.25 11.48 1.18
CA PRO A 168 2.11 11.87 2.57
C PRO A 168 1.47 13.26 2.68
N VAL A 169 0.92 13.58 3.85
CA VAL A 169 0.43 14.95 4.10
C VAL A 169 1.65 15.84 4.26
N THR A 170 1.77 16.88 3.44
CA THR A 170 2.73 17.96 3.73
C THR A 170 2.19 18.74 4.92
N GLU A 171 2.94 18.77 6.03
CA GLU A 171 2.68 19.74 7.10
C GLU A 171 2.78 21.15 6.49
N SER A 172 1.70 21.92 6.62
CA SER A 172 1.61 23.33 6.24
C SER A 172 2.09 24.23 7.37
#